data_AF-A0A1W9WYB0-F1
#
_entry.id   AF-A0A1W9WYB0-F1
#
_cell.length_a   1.000
_cell.length_b   1.000
_cell.length_c   1.000
_cell.angle_alpha   90.00
_cell.angle_beta   90.00
_cell.angle_gamma   90.00
#
_symmetry.space_group_name_H-M   'P 1'
#
loop_
_entity.id
_entity.type
_entity.pdbx_description
1 polymer ?
#
loop_
_entity_poly.entity_id
_entity_poly.type
_entity_poly.pdbx_seq_one_letter_code
_entity_poly.pdbx_strand_id
1 'polypeptide(L)'
;MRDVFLFLFGKLKESQFTQLSAYLAARQEMEAGKGLPLKVLQGLKGSFHPKFPKRRLRHLASREKTKREVSEEIEEADDSLVGRIRRYYRTAETAHLAQINEAIEQEAARIPNWDAHVYFIMDASTSMRGFGHRQYNNMAIAMGILKVFQKRIRQTQVAWIGAVPSDDDAFPQPAGATPIAPALIEAVKQKPDLIILISDGYENVEQGDTATVLAGIEQLGIFLPMLHIIPAFTERDRIEERQPLTEYPAFLETGQRGFLSTWLQMRAHLESGSLSTLLRQTIQNEK
;
A
#
# COMPACT_ATOMS: atom_id res chain seq x y z
N MET A 1 -25.25 5.53 -3.69
CA MET A 1 -24.32 6.38 -4.49
C MET A 1 -24.72 7.85 -4.57
N ARG A 2 -25.98 8.21 -4.92
CA ARG A 2 -26.43 9.62 -5.01
C ARG A 2 -26.09 10.48 -3.79
N ASP A 3 -26.34 9.98 -2.58
CA ASP A 3 -26.12 10.74 -1.34
C ASP A 3 -24.64 11.03 -1.08
N VAL A 4 -23.74 10.11 -1.46
CA VAL A 4 -22.29 10.29 -1.34
C VAL A 4 -21.82 11.42 -2.27
N PHE A 5 -22.28 11.43 -3.52
CA PHE A 5 -21.94 12.51 -4.45
C PHE A 5 -22.48 13.86 -3.96
N LEU A 6 -23.75 13.91 -3.55
CA LEU A 6 -24.33 15.15 -3.01
C LEU A 6 -23.61 15.62 -1.73
N PHE A 7 -23.12 14.70 -0.90
CA PHE A 7 -22.34 15.03 0.30
C PHE A 7 -20.98 15.64 -0.06
N LEU A 8 -20.23 15.01 -0.96
CA LEU A 8 -18.92 15.49 -1.42
C LEU A 8 -19.01 16.89 -2.04
N PHE A 9 -20.10 17.19 -2.75
CA PHE A 9 -20.34 18.51 -3.33
C PHE A 9 -21.07 19.49 -2.39
N GLY A 10 -21.29 19.13 -1.13
CA GLY A 10 -21.93 20.00 -0.13
C GLY A 10 -23.41 20.31 -0.42
N LYS A 11 -24.07 19.56 -1.31
CA LYS A 11 -25.46 19.74 -1.73
C LYS A 11 -26.44 18.81 -1.00
N LEU A 12 -25.93 17.88 -0.18
CA LEU A 12 -26.77 16.98 0.60
C LEU A 12 -27.46 17.73 1.74
N LYS A 13 -28.79 17.71 1.74
CA LYS A 13 -29.63 18.30 2.80
C LYS A 13 -30.16 17.26 3.77
N GLU A 14 -30.44 16.06 3.27
CA GLU A 14 -31.02 14.96 4.04
C GLU A 14 -30.35 13.65 3.62
N SER A 15 -30.32 12.68 4.52
CA SER A 15 -29.71 11.37 4.29
C SER A 15 -30.51 10.29 5.01
N GLN A 16 -30.54 9.09 4.43
CA GLN A 16 -31.02 7.89 5.11
C GLN A 16 -30.01 7.33 6.13
N PHE A 17 -28.74 7.78 6.09
CA PHE A 17 -27.69 7.31 7.00
C PHE A 17 -27.66 8.13 8.29
N THR A 18 -27.89 7.49 9.43
CA THR A 18 -28.00 8.13 10.75
C THR A 18 -26.81 9.03 11.10
N GLN A 19 -25.58 8.57 10.85
CA GLN A 19 -24.37 9.36 11.11
C GLN A 19 -24.25 10.57 10.18
N LEU A 20 -24.66 10.44 8.92
CA LEU A 20 -24.61 11.53 7.96
C LEU A 20 -25.66 12.60 8.28
N SER A 21 -26.86 12.18 8.69
CA SER A 21 -27.90 13.06 9.18
C SER A 21 -27.48 13.79 10.45
N ALA A 22 -26.84 13.09 11.39
CA ALA A 22 -26.26 13.72 12.59
C ALA A 22 -25.17 14.74 12.23
N TYR A 23 -24.31 14.45 11.24
CA TYR A 23 -23.32 15.40 10.73
C TYR A 23 -23.96 16.66 10.13
N LEU A 24 -24.99 16.48 9.29
CA LEU A 24 -25.68 17.61 8.64
C LEU A 24 -26.40 18.49 9.67
N ALA A 25 -27.10 17.89 10.64
CA ALA A 25 -27.73 18.61 11.74
C ALA A 25 -26.68 19.34 12.60
N ALA A 26 -25.54 18.71 12.86
CA ALA A 26 -24.45 19.29 13.64
C ALA A 26 -23.80 20.53 13.01
N ARG A 27 -23.98 20.77 11.70
CA ARG A 27 -23.54 22.03 11.06
C ARG A 27 -24.36 23.23 11.53
N GLN A 28 -25.64 23.01 11.87
CA GLN A 28 -26.55 24.05 12.34
C GLN A 28 -26.55 24.14 13.86
N GLU A 29 -26.56 23.01 14.55
CA GLU A 29 -26.60 22.94 16.01
C GLU A 29 -25.63 21.88 16.53
N MET A 30 -24.58 22.30 17.22
CA MET A 30 -23.49 21.39 17.62
C MET A 30 -23.96 20.20 18.48
N GLU A 31 -25.01 20.40 19.28
CA GLU A 31 -25.56 19.37 20.19
C GLU A 31 -26.27 18.23 19.44
N ALA A 32 -26.78 18.50 18.23
CA ALA A 32 -27.37 17.50 17.35
C ALA A 32 -26.34 16.51 16.78
N GLY A 33 -25.03 16.79 16.91
CA GLY A 33 -23.94 15.89 16.55
C GLY A 33 -23.65 14.77 17.55
N LYS A 34 -24.55 14.55 18.52
CA LYS A 34 -24.38 13.51 19.54
C LYS A 34 -24.18 12.14 18.87
N GLY A 35 -23.13 11.43 19.26
CA GLY A 35 -22.77 10.13 18.68
C GLY A 35 -21.85 10.21 17.45
N LEU A 36 -21.41 11.39 17.02
CA LEU A 36 -20.37 11.52 16.00
C LEU A 36 -18.97 11.28 16.60
N PRO A 37 -18.00 10.81 15.79
CA PRO A 37 -16.61 10.70 16.23
C PRO A 37 -16.03 12.04 16.68
N LEU A 38 -15.19 12.02 17.72
CA LEU A 38 -14.62 13.24 18.31
C LEU A 38 -13.88 14.11 17.29
N LYS A 39 -13.16 13.50 16.34
CA LYS A 39 -12.45 14.24 15.27
C LYS A 39 -13.41 14.99 14.34
N VAL A 40 -14.56 14.38 14.02
CA VAL A 40 -15.59 15.01 13.19
C VAL A 40 -16.19 16.21 13.93
N LEU A 41 -16.50 16.06 15.21
CA LEU A 41 -16.98 17.15 16.06
C LEU A 41 -15.95 18.29 16.20
N GLN A 42 -14.65 17.98 16.26
CA GLN A 42 -13.59 19.00 16.28
C GLN A 42 -13.55 19.79 14.97
N GLY A 43 -13.68 19.12 13.82
CA GLY A 43 -13.79 19.78 12.51
C GLY A 43 -15.02 20.69 12.43
N LEU A 44 -16.18 20.18 12.82
CA LEU A 44 -17.44 20.96 12.84
C LEU A 44 -17.35 22.18 13.77
N LYS A 45 -16.72 22.03 14.94
CA LYS A 45 -16.44 23.16 15.82
C LYS A 45 -15.57 24.22 15.13
N GLY A 46 -14.50 23.80 14.46
CA GLY A 46 -13.58 24.71 13.77
C GLY A 46 -14.26 25.48 12.63
N SER A 47 -15.13 24.81 11.87
CA SER A 47 -15.73 25.37 10.66
C SER A 47 -17.06 26.11 10.90
N PHE A 48 -17.92 25.62 11.79
CA PHE A 48 -19.29 26.12 11.95
C PHE A 48 -19.59 26.67 13.35
N HIS A 49 -18.90 26.18 14.39
CA HIS A 49 -19.20 26.53 15.79
C HIS A 49 -17.96 27.01 16.59
N PRO A 50 -17.25 28.07 16.15
CA PRO A 50 -15.96 28.45 16.75
C PRO A 50 -16.05 28.81 18.23
N LYS A 51 -17.20 29.35 18.66
CA LYS A 51 -17.49 29.74 20.05
C LYS A 51 -17.88 28.57 20.96
N PHE A 52 -18.09 27.37 20.41
CA PHE A 52 -18.55 26.22 21.20
C PHE A 52 -17.45 25.70 22.15
N PRO A 53 -17.75 25.45 23.44
CA PRO A 53 -16.74 25.04 24.42
C PRO A 53 -16.11 23.68 24.09
N LYS A 54 -14.77 23.64 23.99
CA LYS A 54 -14.01 22.40 23.70
C LYS A 54 -14.28 21.27 24.71
N ARG A 55 -14.53 21.62 25.98
CA ARG A 55 -14.86 20.68 27.06
C ARG A 55 -16.15 19.91 26.80
N ARG A 56 -17.16 20.54 26.18
CA ARG A 56 -18.47 19.91 25.90
C ARG A 56 -18.42 18.89 24.76
N LEU A 57 -17.44 18.97 23.87
CA LEU A 57 -17.30 18.04 22.74
C LEU A 57 -17.15 16.58 23.16
N ARG A 58 -16.43 16.32 24.26
CA ARG A 58 -16.23 14.95 24.77
C ARG A 58 -17.51 14.30 25.29
N HIS A 59 -18.49 15.10 25.70
CA HIS A 59 -19.79 14.61 26.15
C HIS A 59 -20.74 14.33 24.98
N LEU A 60 -20.52 14.95 23.82
CA LEU A 60 -21.30 14.73 22.60
C LEU A 60 -20.72 13.59 21.75
N ALA A 61 -19.41 13.37 21.79
CA ALA A 61 -18.75 12.33 21.02
C ALA A 61 -19.34 10.95 21.33
N SER A 62 -19.44 10.07 20.31
CA SER A 62 -19.72 8.66 20.57
C SER A 62 -18.72 8.11 21.58
N ARG A 63 -19.24 7.29 22.51
CA ARG A 63 -18.43 6.50 23.44
C ARG A 63 -17.61 5.41 22.74
N GLU A 64 -17.72 5.29 21.42
CA GLU A 64 -16.62 4.79 20.60
C GLU A 64 -15.42 5.68 20.88
N LYS A 65 -14.69 5.30 21.93
CA LYS A 65 -13.27 5.55 22.02
C LYS A 65 -12.77 5.30 20.60
N THR A 66 -12.37 6.34 19.88
CA THR A 66 -11.36 6.19 18.85
C THR A 66 -10.12 5.79 19.65
N LYS A 67 -10.12 4.53 20.05
CA LYS A 67 -9.16 3.91 20.95
C LYS A 67 -7.83 4.25 20.31
N ARG A 68 -6.97 4.88 21.10
CA ARG A 68 -5.54 4.96 20.85
C ARG A 68 -4.96 3.57 21.17
N GLU A 69 -5.57 2.53 20.61
CA GLU A 69 -5.28 1.11 20.79
C GLU A 69 -5.11 0.50 19.39
N VAL A 70 -4.26 1.13 18.58
CA VAL A 70 -3.89 0.62 17.26
C VAL A 70 -2.77 -0.43 17.38
N SER A 71 -2.30 -0.75 18.59
CA SER A 71 -1.06 -1.52 18.76
C SER A 71 -1.24 -2.94 19.30
N GLU A 72 -2.36 -3.28 19.97
CA GLU A 72 -2.49 -4.59 20.64
C GLU A 72 -3.69 -5.41 20.14
N GLU A 73 -4.91 -4.85 20.05
CA GLU A 73 -6.09 -5.62 19.61
C GLU A 73 -6.14 -5.90 18.09
N ILE A 74 -5.38 -5.19 17.25
CA ILE A 74 -5.35 -5.42 15.78
C ILE A 74 -4.41 -6.57 15.40
N GLU A 75 -3.44 -6.93 16.24
CA GLU A 75 -2.46 -7.99 15.88
C GLU A 75 -3.06 -9.40 15.82
N GLU A 76 -4.18 -9.66 16.50
CA GLU A 76 -4.78 -11.01 16.57
C GLU A 76 -5.77 -11.33 15.44
N ALA A 77 -6.24 -10.34 14.65
CA ALA A 77 -7.28 -10.56 13.64
C ALA A 77 -7.08 -9.83 12.30
N ASP A 78 -5.85 -9.44 11.94
CA ASP A 78 -5.57 -9.01 10.56
C ASP A 78 -5.60 -10.23 9.62
N ASP A 79 -6.80 -10.52 9.11
CA ASP A 79 -7.06 -11.62 8.18
C ASP A 79 -6.76 -11.26 6.72
N SER A 80 -6.22 -10.07 6.46
CA SER A 80 -5.74 -9.69 5.12
C SER A 80 -4.61 -10.60 4.67
N LEU A 81 -4.34 -10.64 3.36
CA LEU A 81 -3.21 -11.39 2.81
C LEU A 81 -1.89 -10.98 3.48
N VAL A 82 -1.67 -9.68 3.67
CA VAL A 82 -0.46 -9.15 4.33
C VAL A 82 -0.40 -9.59 5.80
N GLY A 83 -1.51 -9.53 6.52
CA GLY A 83 -1.61 -10.02 7.91
C GLY A 83 -1.24 -11.50 8.03
N ARG A 84 -1.74 -12.34 7.12
CA ARG A 84 -1.43 -13.79 7.06
C ARG A 84 0.05 -14.05 6.75
N ILE A 85 0.62 -13.38 5.75
CA ILE A 85 2.05 -13.52 5.42
C ILE A 85 2.92 -13.04 6.59
N ARG A 86 2.57 -11.91 7.21
CA ARG A 86 3.28 -11.38 8.37
C ARG A 86 3.25 -12.35 9.55
N ARG A 87 2.09 -13.01 9.79
CA ARG A 87 1.96 -14.06 10.81
C ARG A 87 2.88 -15.23 10.51
N TYR A 88 2.91 -15.70 9.27
CA TYR A 88 3.83 -16.76 8.84
C TYR A 88 5.31 -16.39 9.11
N TYR A 89 5.73 -15.16 8.81
CA TYR A 89 7.10 -14.73 9.12
C TYR A 89 7.43 -14.74 10.61
N ARG A 90 6.45 -14.48 11.48
CA ARG A 90 6.64 -14.46 12.94
C ARG A 90 6.66 -15.87 13.53
N THR A 91 5.81 -16.77 13.06
CA THR A 91 5.63 -18.10 13.67
C THR A 91 6.37 -19.22 12.94
N ALA A 92 6.70 -19.01 11.66
CA ALA A 92 7.20 -20.03 10.73
C ALA A 92 6.29 -21.27 10.62
N GLU A 93 5.00 -21.14 10.95
CA GLU A 93 4.04 -22.24 10.91
C GLU A 93 3.57 -22.51 9.48
N THR A 94 4.06 -23.60 8.90
CA THR A 94 3.73 -24.03 7.53
C THR A 94 2.25 -24.38 7.34
N ALA A 95 1.52 -24.66 8.42
CA ALA A 95 0.07 -24.90 8.39
C ALA A 95 -0.72 -23.72 7.79
N HIS A 96 -0.18 -22.49 7.85
CA HIS A 96 -0.79 -21.31 7.26
C HIS A 96 -0.53 -21.14 5.77
N LEU A 97 0.42 -21.87 5.17
CA LEU A 97 0.79 -21.69 3.75
C LEU A 97 -0.38 -21.95 2.81
N ALA A 98 -1.21 -22.97 3.08
CA ALA A 98 -2.41 -23.23 2.29
C ALA A 98 -3.40 -22.05 2.32
N GLN A 99 -3.61 -21.46 3.49
CA GLN A 99 -4.50 -20.30 3.68
C GLN A 99 -3.94 -19.02 3.07
N ILE A 100 -2.61 -18.89 3.03
CA ILE A 100 -1.92 -17.78 2.35
C ILE A 100 -2.07 -17.94 0.84
N ASN A 101 -1.81 -19.14 0.29
CA ASN A 101 -1.96 -19.41 -1.13
C ASN A 101 -3.40 -19.18 -1.59
N GLU A 102 -4.40 -19.61 -0.83
CA GLU A 102 -5.80 -19.31 -1.13
C GLU A 102 -6.07 -17.80 -1.13
N ALA A 103 -5.55 -17.05 -0.15
CA ALA A 103 -5.69 -15.60 -0.12
C ALA A 103 -4.97 -14.90 -1.29
N ILE A 104 -3.83 -15.43 -1.74
CA ILE A 104 -3.12 -14.97 -2.95
C ILE A 104 -4.02 -15.15 -4.17
N GLU A 105 -4.62 -16.33 -4.35
CA GLU A 105 -5.54 -16.58 -5.48
C GLU A 105 -6.76 -15.65 -5.44
N GLN A 106 -7.34 -15.43 -4.26
CA GLN A 106 -8.49 -14.54 -4.08
C GLN A 106 -8.15 -13.08 -4.40
N GLU A 107 -6.98 -12.58 -3.99
CA GLU A 107 -6.52 -11.22 -4.34
C GLU A 107 -6.16 -11.13 -5.82
N ALA A 108 -5.45 -12.14 -6.35
CA ALA A 108 -5.09 -12.20 -7.77
C ALA A 108 -6.33 -12.17 -8.65
N ALA A 109 -7.41 -12.88 -8.29
CA ALA A 109 -8.66 -12.93 -9.04
C ALA A 109 -9.24 -11.52 -9.36
N ARG A 110 -9.03 -10.55 -8.47
CA ARG A 110 -9.53 -9.16 -8.59
C ARG A 110 -8.75 -8.29 -9.58
N ILE A 111 -7.57 -8.73 -9.98
CA ILE A 111 -6.63 -7.94 -10.79
C ILE A 111 -6.66 -8.46 -12.22
N PRO A 112 -6.85 -7.65 -13.28
CA PRO A 112 -6.86 -8.16 -14.65
C PRO A 112 -5.54 -8.85 -15.05
N ASN A 113 -5.63 -9.82 -15.97
CA ASN A 113 -4.43 -10.37 -16.60
C ASN A 113 -3.69 -9.29 -17.37
N TRP A 114 -2.36 -9.31 -17.29
CA TRP A 114 -1.51 -8.34 -17.95
C TRP A 114 -0.45 -9.05 -18.78
N ASP A 115 -0.57 -8.90 -20.09
CA ASP A 115 0.41 -9.40 -21.06
C ASP A 115 1.64 -8.48 -21.08
N ALA A 116 2.54 -8.68 -20.11
CA ALA A 116 3.79 -7.93 -19.97
C ALA A 116 4.89 -8.81 -19.38
N HIS A 117 6.13 -8.42 -19.63
CA HIS A 117 7.33 -8.89 -18.94
C HIS A 117 7.73 -7.87 -17.87
N VAL A 118 7.58 -8.25 -16.61
CA VAL A 118 7.93 -7.41 -15.47
C VAL A 118 9.11 -7.98 -14.70
N TYR A 119 10.10 -7.14 -14.38
CA TYR A 119 11.25 -7.52 -13.59
C TYR A 119 11.15 -6.91 -12.19
N PHE A 120 11.07 -7.74 -11.16
CA PHE A 120 11.04 -7.34 -9.78
C PHE A 120 12.45 -7.30 -9.20
N ILE A 121 12.79 -6.20 -8.53
CA ILE A 121 13.95 -6.09 -7.67
C ILE A 121 13.40 -6.07 -6.24
N MET A 122 13.59 -7.18 -5.54
CA MET A 122 13.04 -7.43 -4.21
C MET A 122 14.10 -7.21 -3.15
N ASP A 123 13.91 -6.18 -2.34
CA ASP A 123 14.70 -6.00 -1.14
C ASP A 123 14.26 -7.02 -0.07
N ALA A 124 15.18 -7.88 0.33
CA ALA A 124 15.07 -8.80 1.45
C ALA A 124 16.25 -8.60 2.42
N SER A 125 16.77 -7.38 2.52
CA SER A 125 17.83 -7.00 3.46
C SER A 125 17.32 -6.95 4.91
N THR A 126 18.24 -6.78 5.85
CA THR A 126 17.91 -6.77 7.29
C THR A 126 16.90 -5.68 7.66
N SER A 127 16.91 -4.51 6.99
CA SER A 127 16.00 -3.40 7.31
C SER A 127 14.54 -3.70 6.95
N MET A 128 14.31 -4.55 5.94
CA MET A 128 12.98 -5.06 5.57
C MET A 128 12.31 -5.92 6.66
N ARG A 129 13.08 -6.39 7.66
CA ARG A 129 12.52 -7.05 8.85
C ARG A 129 11.67 -6.11 9.69
N GLY A 130 11.99 -4.82 9.77
CA GLY A 130 11.38 -3.91 10.73
C GLY A 130 11.56 -4.34 12.20
N PHE A 131 10.88 -3.66 13.12
CA PHE A 131 10.99 -3.90 14.56
C PHE A 131 9.65 -3.69 15.30
N GLY A 132 9.52 -4.31 16.48
CA GLY A 132 8.34 -4.22 17.33
C GLY A 132 7.06 -4.60 16.59
N HIS A 133 6.03 -3.77 16.72
CA HIS A 133 4.75 -3.97 16.03
C HIS A 133 4.81 -3.87 14.50
N ARG A 134 5.93 -3.41 13.92
CA ARG A 134 6.13 -3.34 12.46
C ARG A 134 6.91 -4.53 11.91
N GLN A 135 7.31 -5.46 12.79
CA GLN A 135 8.14 -6.58 12.40
C GLN A 135 7.46 -7.41 11.30
N TYR A 136 8.23 -7.68 10.24
CA TYR A 136 7.87 -8.36 9.00
C TYR A 136 6.79 -7.72 8.15
N ASN A 137 6.32 -6.51 8.49
CA ASN A 137 5.30 -5.83 7.69
C ASN A 137 5.78 -5.54 6.27
N ASN A 138 6.96 -4.94 6.13
CA ASN A 138 7.50 -4.56 4.83
C ASN A 138 7.71 -5.78 3.95
N MET A 139 8.31 -6.83 4.52
CA MET A 139 8.49 -8.10 3.85
C MET A 139 7.16 -8.74 3.45
N ALA A 140 6.14 -8.71 4.31
CA ALA A 140 4.84 -9.29 4.02
C ALA A 140 4.12 -8.58 2.86
N ILE A 141 4.20 -7.24 2.81
CA ILE A 141 3.67 -6.45 1.69
C ILE A 141 4.42 -6.78 0.40
N ALA A 142 5.76 -6.79 0.44
CA ALA A 142 6.59 -7.08 -0.72
C ALA A 142 6.27 -8.47 -1.31
N MET A 143 6.18 -9.49 -0.45
CA MET A 143 5.81 -10.85 -0.87
C MET A 143 4.37 -10.93 -1.38
N GLY A 144 3.43 -10.23 -0.74
CA GLY A 144 2.05 -10.19 -1.20
C GLY A 144 1.95 -9.64 -2.62
N ILE A 145 2.62 -8.51 -2.91
CA ILE A 145 2.68 -7.91 -4.24
C ILE A 145 3.27 -8.90 -5.25
N LEU A 146 4.46 -9.44 -4.95
CA LEU A 146 5.16 -10.35 -5.85
C LEU A 146 4.28 -11.55 -6.21
N LYS A 147 3.78 -12.27 -5.20
CA LYS A 147 3.02 -13.51 -5.40
C LYS A 147 1.69 -13.28 -6.11
N VAL A 148 0.98 -12.21 -5.77
CA VAL A 148 -0.28 -11.86 -6.43
C VAL A 148 -0.06 -11.46 -7.89
N PHE A 149 1.01 -10.72 -8.18
CA PHE A 149 1.29 -10.27 -9.55
C PHE A 149 1.87 -11.37 -10.43
N GLN A 150 2.67 -12.28 -9.90
CA GLN A 150 3.12 -13.49 -10.61
C GLN A 150 1.95 -14.31 -11.18
N LYS A 151 0.78 -14.27 -10.54
CA LYS A 151 -0.43 -14.97 -11.02
C LYS A 151 -1.12 -14.28 -12.19
N ARG A 152 -0.93 -12.96 -12.35
CA ARG A 152 -1.68 -12.15 -13.33
C ARG A 152 -0.80 -11.58 -14.45
N ILE A 153 0.52 -11.54 -14.29
CA ILE A 153 1.46 -11.04 -15.29
C ILE A 153 2.01 -12.21 -16.11
N ARG A 154 2.05 -12.08 -17.44
CA ARG A 154 2.51 -13.16 -18.35
C ARG A 154 3.92 -13.67 -17.99
N GLN A 155 4.85 -12.75 -17.76
CA GLN A 155 6.24 -13.10 -17.50
C GLN A 155 6.79 -12.24 -16.38
N THR A 156 7.27 -12.89 -15.32
CA THR A 156 7.91 -12.23 -14.19
C THR A 156 9.31 -12.79 -13.99
N GLN A 157 10.27 -11.92 -13.71
CA GLN A 157 11.60 -12.28 -13.22
C GLN A 157 11.86 -11.54 -11.92
N VAL A 158 12.72 -12.10 -11.06
CA VAL A 158 12.97 -11.55 -9.73
C VAL A 158 14.47 -11.56 -9.43
N ALA A 159 15.03 -10.41 -9.10
CA ALA A 159 16.32 -10.30 -8.43
C ALA A 159 16.09 -10.05 -6.94
N TRP A 160 16.81 -10.78 -6.09
CA TRP A 160 16.74 -10.64 -4.64
C TRP A 160 17.97 -9.90 -4.12
N ILE A 161 17.74 -8.91 -3.26
CA ILE A 161 18.78 -8.15 -2.59
C ILE A 161 18.82 -8.58 -1.12
N GLY A 162 19.99 -8.98 -0.62
CA GLY A 162 20.14 -9.49 0.73
C GLY A 162 19.88 -11.00 0.79
N ALA A 163 18.68 -11.40 1.24
CA ALA A 163 18.31 -12.81 1.34
C ALA A 163 17.70 -13.36 0.05
N VAL A 164 18.20 -14.51 -0.40
CA VAL A 164 17.67 -15.25 -1.56
C VAL A 164 16.80 -16.42 -1.06
N PRO A 165 15.58 -16.60 -1.60
CA PRO A 165 14.73 -17.74 -1.23
C PRO A 165 15.34 -19.06 -1.71
N SER A 166 14.98 -20.16 -1.04
CA SER A 166 15.43 -21.51 -1.41
C SER A 166 14.79 -22.01 -2.72
N ASP A 167 13.59 -21.53 -3.02
CA ASP A 167 12.77 -21.90 -4.16
C ASP A 167 11.73 -20.80 -4.43
N ASP A 168 10.99 -20.92 -5.54
CA ASP A 168 10.03 -19.91 -5.99
C ASP A 168 8.82 -19.76 -5.05
N ASP A 169 8.51 -20.78 -4.24
CA ASP A 169 7.38 -20.78 -3.30
C ASP A 169 7.76 -20.26 -1.90
N ALA A 170 9.05 -20.28 -1.58
CA ALA A 170 9.56 -19.87 -0.29
C ALA A 170 9.39 -18.38 0.02
N PHE A 171 9.32 -18.10 1.31
CA PHE A 171 9.32 -16.76 1.90
C PHE A 171 10.70 -16.52 2.52
N PRO A 172 11.59 -15.74 1.88
CA PRO A 172 12.96 -15.58 2.36
C PRO A 172 12.99 -14.78 3.65
N GLN A 173 13.87 -15.18 4.58
CA GLN A 173 14.09 -14.47 5.84
C GLN A 173 14.98 -13.25 5.61
N PRO A 174 14.55 -12.03 5.97
CA PRO A 174 15.32 -10.82 5.68
C PRO A 174 16.72 -10.88 6.32
N ALA A 175 17.75 -10.68 5.50
CA ALA A 175 19.16 -10.79 5.89
C ALA A 175 20.08 -10.04 4.91
N GLY A 176 21.28 -9.70 5.37
CA GLY A 176 22.28 -9.08 4.53
C GLY A 176 22.04 -7.59 4.28
N ALA A 177 22.84 -7.05 3.37
CA ALA A 177 22.88 -5.65 3.01
C ALA A 177 22.12 -5.37 1.71
N THR A 178 22.00 -4.09 1.32
CA THR A 178 21.12 -3.63 0.23
C THR A 178 21.87 -3.10 -1.00
N PRO A 179 22.65 -3.89 -1.76
CA PRO A 179 23.25 -3.43 -3.02
C PRO A 179 22.24 -3.49 -4.18
N ILE A 180 21.53 -2.38 -4.44
CA ILE A 180 20.49 -2.30 -5.49
C ILE A 180 21.10 -2.21 -6.90
N ALA A 181 22.22 -1.49 -7.04
CA ALA A 181 22.88 -1.23 -8.32
C ALA A 181 23.15 -2.49 -9.19
N PRO A 182 23.73 -3.60 -8.68
CA PRO A 182 23.95 -4.80 -9.48
C PRO A 182 22.65 -5.44 -9.99
N ALA A 183 21.62 -5.51 -9.15
CA ALA A 183 20.32 -6.07 -9.52
C ALA A 183 19.63 -5.24 -10.61
N LEU A 184 19.79 -3.92 -10.56
CA LEU A 184 19.29 -3.01 -11.59
C LEU A 184 19.98 -3.24 -12.94
N ILE A 185 21.31 -3.39 -12.96
CA ILE A 185 22.05 -3.69 -14.19
C ILE A 185 21.58 -5.02 -14.80
N GLU A 186 21.33 -6.02 -13.97
CA GLU A 186 20.78 -7.31 -14.42
C GLU A 186 19.37 -7.15 -15.00
N ALA A 187 18.49 -6.43 -14.32
CA ALA A 187 17.13 -6.16 -14.77
C ALA A 187 17.12 -5.51 -16.17
N VAL A 188 17.95 -4.49 -16.37
CA VAL A 188 18.07 -3.78 -17.65
C VAL A 188 18.49 -4.71 -18.78
N LYS A 189 19.41 -5.65 -18.53
CA LYS A 189 19.88 -6.62 -19.54
C LYS A 189 18.76 -7.55 -20.03
N GLN A 190 17.76 -7.81 -19.18
CA GLN A 190 16.61 -8.65 -19.54
C GLN A 190 15.58 -7.91 -20.40
N LYS A 191 15.69 -6.59 -20.54
CA LYS A 191 14.78 -5.74 -21.34
C LYS A 191 13.28 -5.96 -21.01
N PRO A 192 12.87 -5.86 -19.74
CA PRO A 192 11.47 -5.97 -19.36
C PRO A 192 10.65 -4.77 -19.85
N ASP A 193 9.33 -4.92 -19.89
CA ASP A 193 8.39 -3.82 -20.14
C ASP A 193 8.31 -2.86 -18.93
N LEU A 194 8.59 -3.35 -17.71
CA LEU A 194 8.62 -2.57 -16.47
C LEU A 194 9.58 -3.20 -15.45
N ILE A 195 10.37 -2.36 -14.79
CA ILE A 195 11.15 -2.71 -13.59
C ILE A 195 10.39 -2.22 -12.35
N ILE A 196 10.20 -3.09 -11.36
CA ILE A 196 9.59 -2.74 -10.07
C ILE A 196 10.61 -2.97 -8.97
N LEU A 197 11.05 -1.90 -8.33
CA LEU A 197 11.83 -1.97 -7.09
C LEU A 197 10.88 -1.97 -5.91
N ILE A 198 11.00 -2.96 -5.02
CA ILE A 198 10.31 -2.97 -3.73
C ILE A 198 11.36 -2.93 -2.63
N SER A 199 11.46 -1.79 -1.93
CA SER A 199 12.37 -1.60 -0.80
C SER A 199 11.79 -0.64 0.22
N ASP A 200 12.35 -0.63 1.43
CA ASP A 200 11.95 0.31 2.49
C ASP A 200 12.44 1.75 2.24
N GLY A 201 13.16 1.98 1.13
CA GLY A 201 13.69 3.27 0.73
C GLY A 201 14.94 3.68 1.51
N TYR A 202 15.72 2.74 2.05
CA TYR A 202 17.04 3.01 2.64
C TYR A 202 18.15 2.21 1.95
N GLU A 203 19.13 2.90 1.36
CA GLU A 203 20.34 2.28 0.81
C GLU A 203 21.43 2.28 1.91
N ASN A 204 21.78 1.09 2.41
CA ASN A 204 22.63 0.93 3.60
C ASN A 204 24.12 0.70 3.32
N VAL A 205 24.53 0.50 2.06
CA VAL A 205 25.90 0.05 1.72
C VAL A 205 26.71 1.19 1.10
N GLU A 206 26.27 1.72 -0.04
CA GLU A 206 26.93 2.81 -0.75
C GLU A 206 25.85 3.76 -1.27
N GLN A 207 25.50 4.78 -0.47
CA GLN A 207 24.47 5.75 -0.85
C GLN A 207 24.85 6.45 -2.15
N GLY A 208 23.98 6.36 -3.15
CA GLY A 208 24.14 7.07 -4.43
C GLY A 208 24.68 6.22 -5.58
N ASP A 209 25.05 4.96 -5.34
CA ASP A 209 25.44 4.03 -6.40
C ASP A 209 24.28 3.75 -7.35
N THR A 210 23.09 3.53 -6.79
CA THR A 210 21.89 3.29 -7.60
C THR A 210 21.55 4.50 -8.48
N ALA A 211 21.65 5.72 -7.95
CA ALA A 211 21.46 6.94 -8.73
C ALA A 211 22.51 7.09 -9.84
N THR A 212 23.76 6.74 -9.55
CA THR A 212 24.85 6.77 -10.54
C THR A 212 24.63 5.75 -11.66
N VAL A 213 24.19 4.54 -11.33
CA VAL A 213 23.85 3.51 -12.32
C VAL A 213 22.68 3.95 -13.19
N LEU A 214 21.62 4.51 -12.61
CA LEU A 214 20.47 5.03 -13.35
C LEU A 214 20.89 6.14 -14.32
N ALA A 215 21.68 7.13 -13.85
CA ALA A 215 22.23 8.17 -14.72
C ALA A 215 23.08 7.60 -15.87
N GLY A 216 23.86 6.55 -15.59
CA GLY A 216 24.64 5.84 -16.62
C GLY A 216 23.77 5.13 -17.66
N ILE A 217 22.69 4.46 -17.23
CA ILE A 217 21.71 3.79 -18.10
C ILE A 217 21.05 4.82 -19.03
N GLU A 218 20.65 5.97 -18.50
CA GLU A 218 20.07 7.06 -19.29
C GLU A 218 21.06 7.65 -20.30
N GLN A 219 22.33 7.84 -19.89
CA GLN A 219 23.39 8.31 -20.80
C GLN A 219 23.66 7.34 -21.96
N LEU A 220 23.39 6.04 -21.77
CA LEU A 220 23.45 5.03 -22.82
C LEU A 220 22.21 5.01 -23.73
N GLY A 221 21.24 5.91 -23.50
CA GLY A 221 19.99 6.00 -24.26
C GLY A 221 19.03 4.85 -23.98
N ILE A 222 19.18 4.17 -22.84
CA ILE A 222 18.30 3.08 -22.43
C ILE A 222 17.19 3.67 -21.55
N PHE A 223 15.98 3.73 -22.10
CA PHE A 223 14.80 4.22 -21.37
C PHE A 223 13.90 3.03 -21.05
N LEU A 224 13.95 2.57 -19.80
CA LEU A 224 13.07 1.51 -19.30
C LEU A 224 12.16 2.08 -18.22
N PRO A 225 10.84 1.83 -18.28
CA PRO A 225 9.94 2.22 -17.20
C PRO A 225 10.36 1.55 -15.89
N MET A 226 10.43 2.35 -14.82
CA MET A 226 10.75 1.86 -13.49
C MET A 226 9.83 2.49 -12.45
N LEU A 227 9.41 1.68 -11.49
CA LEU A 227 8.56 2.08 -10.37
C LEU A 227 9.19 1.65 -9.05
N HIS A 228 9.14 2.52 -8.04
CA HIS A 228 9.58 2.21 -6.68
C HIS A 228 8.38 2.08 -5.75
N ILE A 229 8.08 0.86 -5.31
CA ILE A 229 7.04 0.60 -4.31
C ILE A 229 7.71 0.55 -2.93
N ILE A 230 7.25 1.41 -2.02
CA ILE A 230 7.79 1.49 -0.67
C ILE A 230 6.74 0.93 0.30
N PRO A 231 6.98 -0.23 0.93
CA PRO A 231 6.06 -0.75 1.94
C PRO A 231 5.89 0.22 3.12
N ALA A 232 4.64 0.44 3.51
CA ALA A 232 4.24 1.26 4.64
C ALA A 232 3.45 0.43 5.64
N PHE A 233 3.63 0.73 6.92
CA PHE A 233 2.87 0.07 7.98
C PHE A 233 1.45 0.64 8.08
N THR A 234 1.28 1.93 7.81
CA THR A 234 -0.03 2.59 7.84
C THR A 234 -0.15 3.65 6.77
N GLU A 235 -1.38 4.01 6.41
CA GLU A 235 -1.68 5.16 5.53
C GLU A 235 -1.23 6.53 6.10
N ARG A 236 -0.76 6.56 7.35
CA ARG A 236 -0.18 7.77 7.96
C ARG A 236 1.29 7.92 7.69
N ASP A 237 1.96 6.85 7.26
CA ASP A 237 3.36 6.94 6.85
C ASP A 237 3.44 7.92 5.66
N ARG A 238 4.56 8.63 5.61
CA ARG A 238 4.80 9.73 4.67
C ARG A 238 5.97 9.38 3.79
N ILE A 239 5.81 9.54 2.49
CA ILE A 239 6.88 9.23 1.52
C ILE A 239 8.04 10.21 1.67
N GLU A 240 7.75 11.42 2.16
CA GLU A 240 8.72 12.47 2.47
C GLU A 240 9.67 12.08 3.61
N GLU A 241 9.32 11.07 4.41
CA GLU A 241 10.17 10.50 5.47
C GLU A 241 11.01 9.31 4.98
N ARG A 242 11.08 9.09 3.66
CA ARG A 242 11.83 8.01 2.99
C ARG A 242 12.87 8.59 2.03
N GLN A 243 13.74 7.75 1.49
CA GLN A 243 14.65 8.12 0.41
C GLN A 243 14.21 7.43 -0.89
N PRO A 244 13.11 7.88 -1.53
CA PRO A 244 12.71 7.33 -2.82
C PRO A 244 13.77 7.64 -3.89
N LEU A 245 13.83 6.79 -4.91
CA LEU A 245 14.60 7.10 -6.11
C LEU A 245 14.01 8.34 -6.78
N THR A 246 14.78 9.43 -6.84
CA THR A 246 14.28 10.78 -7.13
C THR A 246 13.79 10.98 -8.56
N GLU A 247 14.29 10.19 -9.51
CA GLU A 247 13.97 10.28 -10.95
C GLU A 247 12.82 9.35 -11.38
N TYR A 248 12.34 8.48 -10.50
CA TYR A 248 11.31 7.49 -10.83
C TYR A 248 10.10 7.61 -9.90
N PRO A 249 8.88 7.35 -10.38
CA PRO A 249 7.72 7.41 -9.52
C PRO A 249 7.83 6.42 -8.37
N ALA A 250 7.57 6.94 -7.18
CA ALA A 250 7.55 6.18 -5.95
C ALA A 250 6.22 6.38 -5.23
N PHE A 251 5.70 5.32 -4.62
CA PHE A 251 4.51 5.41 -3.78
C PHE A 251 4.53 4.42 -2.63
N LEU A 252 3.75 4.73 -1.60
CA LEU A 252 3.58 3.88 -0.44
C LEU A 252 2.51 2.81 -0.69
N GLU A 253 2.80 1.56 -0.33
CA GLU A 253 1.82 0.47 -0.32
C GLU A 253 1.68 -0.09 1.09
N THR A 254 0.44 -0.26 1.55
CA THR A 254 0.12 -0.80 2.89
C THR A 254 -0.46 -2.21 2.85
N GLY A 255 -0.96 -2.65 1.69
CA GLY A 255 -1.65 -3.91 1.48
C GLY A 255 -3.01 -4.05 2.17
N GLN A 256 -3.44 -3.05 2.94
CA GLN A 256 -4.70 -3.11 3.71
C GLN A 256 -5.95 -3.20 2.84
N ARG A 257 -5.87 -2.78 1.57
CA ARG A 257 -7.00 -2.71 0.64
C ARG A 257 -6.87 -3.72 -0.52
N GLY A 258 -5.98 -4.71 -0.37
CA GLY A 258 -5.56 -5.57 -1.48
C GLY A 258 -4.65 -4.83 -2.46
N PHE A 259 -4.28 -5.50 -3.56
CA PHE A 259 -3.26 -4.98 -4.51
C PHE A 259 -3.83 -4.44 -5.82
N LEU A 260 -5.15 -4.35 -5.96
CA LEU A 260 -5.77 -3.75 -7.14
C LEU A 260 -5.39 -2.27 -7.30
N SER A 261 -5.32 -1.52 -6.20
CA SER A 261 -4.87 -0.13 -6.24
C SER A 261 -3.42 0.00 -6.69
N THR A 262 -2.55 -0.90 -6.23
CA THR A 262 -1.15 -1.00 -6.63
C THR A 262 -1.05 -1.25 -8.14
N TRP A 263 -1.82 -2.21 -8.65
CA TRP A 263 -1.88 -2.54 -10.08
C TRP A 263 -2.37 -1.36 -10.93
N LEU A 264 -3.43 -0.66 -10.49
CA LEU A 264 -3.93 0.52 -11.18
C LEU A 264 -2.88 1.65 -11.24
N GLN A 265 -2.13 1.87 -10.16
CA GLN A 265 -1.05 2.86 -10.13
C GLN A 265 0.09 2.50 -11.09
N MET A 266 0.48 1.22 -11.16
CA MET A 266 1.46 0.74 -12.13
C MET A 266 1.00 0.98 -13.57
N ARG A 267 -0.25 0.62 -13.89
CA ARG A 267 -0.80 0.79 -15.24
C ARG A 267 -0.94 2.27 -15.61
N ALA A 268 -1.36 3.11 -14.66
CA ALA A 268 -1.44 4.55 -14.84
C ALA A 268 -0.08 5.19 -15.15
N HIS A 269 0.99 4.69 -14.53
CA HIS A 269 2.34 5.15 -14.78
C HIS A 269 2.80 4.83 -16.22
N LEU A 270 2.47 3.64 -16.72
CA LEU A 270 2.83 3.22 -18.08
C LEU A 270 1.95 3.86 -19.17
N GLU A 271 0.68 4.15 -18.87
CA GLU A 271 -0.30 4.62 -19.84
C GLU A 271 -1.11 5.80 -19.30
N SER A 272 -0.47 6.97 -19.18
CA SER A 272 -1.07 8.19 -18.60
C SER A 272 -2.36 8.68 -19.29
N GLY A 273 -2.71 8.17 -20.48
CA GLY A 273 -3.96 8.46 -21.19
C GLY A 273 -5.11 7.45 -21.00
N SER A 274 -4.91 6.35 -20.26
CA SER A 274 -5.77 5.14 -20.32
C SER A 274 -6.61 4.88 -19.07
N LEU A 275 -6.52 5.70 -18.02
CA LEU A 275 -7.10 5.39 -16.70
C LEU A 275 -8.60 5.05 -16.74
N SER A 276 -9.36 5.76 -17.59
CA SER A 276 -10.80 5.49 -17.78
C SER A 276 -11.09 4.18 -18.54
N THR A 277 -10.21 3.77 -19.45
CA THR A 277 -10.27 2.50 -20.18
C THR A 277 -9.87 1.34 -19.27
N LEU A 278 -8.79 1.51 -18.50
CA LEU A 278 -8.34 0.60 -17.46
C LEU A 278 -9.45 0.31 -16.45
N LEU A 279 -10.08 1.35 -15.89
CA LEU A 279 -11.18 1.17 -14.93
C LEU A 279 -12.37 0.43 -15.55
N ARG A 280 -12.71 0.67 -16.81
CA ARG A 280 -13.79 -0.06 -17.50
C ARG A 280 -13.46 -1.53 -17.70
N GLN A 281 -12.22 -1.86 -18.07
CA GLN A 281 -11.76 -3.24 -18.23
C GLN A 281 -11.75 -3.98 -16.89
N THR A 282 -11.33 -3.33 -15.81
CA THR A 282 -11.36 -3.91 -14.46
C THR A 282 -12.79 -4.22 -14.00
N ILE A 283 -13.72 -3.27 -14.17
CA ILE A 283 -15.13 -3.44 -13.76
C ILE A 283 -15.85 -4.53 -14.58
N GLN A 284 -15.46 -4.73 -15.84
CA GLN A 284 -16.07 -5.77 -16.70
C GLN A 284 -15.67 -7.20 -16.31
N ASN A 285 -14.53 -7.39 -15.63
CA ASN A 285 -14.04 -8.70 -15.17
C ASN A 285 -14.62 -9.14 -13.81
N GLU A 286 -15.43 -8.30 -13.14
CA GLU A 286 -16.14 -8.66 -11.89
C GLU A 286 -17.53 -9.29 -12.12
N LYS A 287 -17.91 -9.58 -13.37
CA LYS A 287 -19.14 -10.30 -13.74
C LYS A 287 -18.85 -11.72 -14.17
#